data_AF-A0A4P5U0M2-F1
#
_entry.id   AF-A0A4P5U0M2-F1
#
_cell.length_a   1.000
_cell.length_b   1.000
_cell.length_c   1.000
_cell.angle_alpha   90.00
_cell.angle_beta   90.00
_cell.angle_gamma   90.00
#
_symmetry.space_group_name_H-M   'P 1'
#
loop_
_entity.id
_entity.type
_entity.pdbx_description
1 polymer ?
#
loop_
_entity_poly.entity_id
_entity_poly.type
_entity_poly.pdbx_seq_one_letter_code
_entity_poly.pdbx_strand_id
1 'polypeptide(L)'
;MRKLVIIFILLIIFFSLIYLFFSLYLSNSNLTSSPKKTLLEDKSNFCLSIAEKAVANRQAIVEFQKYEILGDKGMVMRKCMEDNGFEENPAWLIENKKIIEEKIKDSQISEDEAIENLKREAIYIFVNLKNQPLYWRSKKLND
;
A
#
# COMPACT_ATOMS: atom_id res chain seq x y z
N MET A 1 38.65 -49.91 -11.27
CA MET A 1 38.51 -49.27 -9.94
C MET A 1 39.06 -47.83 -9.88
N ARG A 2 40.32 -47.53 -10.22
CA ARG A 2 40.86 -46.14 -10.17
C ARG A 2 40.03 -45.08 -10.91
N LYS A 3 39.51 -45.39 -12.10
CA LYS A 3 38.67 -44.45 -12.88
C LYS A 3 37.32 -44.14 -12.21
N LEU A 4 36.71 -45.11 -11.52
CA LEU A 4 35.46 -44.92 -10.78
C LEU A 4 35.67 -44.05 -9.53
N VAL A 5 36.81 -44.20 -8.84
CA VAL A 5 37.18 -43.37 -7.69
C VAL A 5 37.38 -41.91 -8.11
N ILE A 6 38.01 -41.66 -9.25
CA ILE A 6 38.23 -40.29 -9.76
C ILE A 6 36.89 -39.62 -10.11
N ILE A 7 35.95 -40.35 -10.75
CA ILE A 7 34.61 -39.84 -11.07
C ILE A 7 33.84 -39.50 -9.79
N PHE A 8 33.94 -40.35 -8.76
CA PHE A 8 33.27 -40.11 -7.49
C PHE A 8 33.81 -38.86 -6.77
N ILE A 9 35.13 -38.64 -6.79
CA ILE A 9 35.75 -37.43 -6.23
C ILE A 9 35.30 -36.18 -6.97
N LEU A 10 35.24 -36.21 -8.31
CA LEU A 10 34.77 -35.08 -9.12
C LEU A 10 33.31 -34.73 -8.82
N LEU A 11 32.45 -35.72 -8.60
CA LEU A 11 31.06 -35.49 -8.21
C LEU A 11 30.96 -34.82 -6.84
N ILE A 12 31.73 -35.27 -5.85
CA ILE A 12 31.73 -34.66 -4.51
C ILE A 12 32.17 -33.19 -4.58
N ILE A 13 33.21 -32.89 -5.35
CA ILE A 13 33.70 -31.51 -5.54
C ILE A 13 32.62 -30.65 -6.21
N PHE A 14 31.96 -31.17 -7.24
CA PHE A 14 30.88 -30.46 -7.94
C PHE A 14 29.70 -30.14 -7.02
N PHE A 15 29.23 -31.12 -6.23
CA PHE A 15 28.15 -30.88 -5.26
C PHE A 15 28.56 -29.91 -4.15
N SER A 16 29.82 -29.96 -3.69
CA SER A 16 30.35 -29.02 -2.70
C SER A 16 30.38 -27.58 -3.22
N LEU A 17 30.76 -27.39 -4.49
CA LEU A 17 30.77 -26.08 -5.15
C LEU A 17 29.36 -25.51 -5.31
N ILE A 18 28.38 -26.34 -5.69
CA ILE A 18 26.97 -25.93 -5.78
C ILE A 18 26.44 -25.50 -4.41
N TYR A 19 26.74 -26.28 -3.36
CA TYR A 19 26.31 -25.97 -2.00
C TYR A 19 26.89 -24.63 -1.51
N LEU A 20 28.19 -24.40 -1.73
CA LEU A 20 28.84 -23.14 -1.36
C LEU A 20 28.26 -21.94 -2.12
N PHE A 21 28.02 -22.10 -3.42
CA PHE A 21 27.40 -21.05 -4.24
C PHE A 21 25.99 -20.70 -3.74
N PHE A 22 25.16 -21.72 -3.46
CA PHE A 22 23.81 -21.52 -2.95
C PHE A 22 23.80 -20.88 -1.55
N SER A 23 24.70 -21.31 -0.65
CA SER A 23 24.84 -20.72 0.69
C SER A 23 25.25 -19.25 0.64
N LEU A 24 26.16 -18.87 -0.27
CA LEU A 24 26.57 -17.48 -0.46
C LEU A 24 25.44 -16.62 -1.04
N TYR A 25 24.68 -17.17 -1.99
CA TYR A 25 23.50 -16.50 -2.54
C TYR A 25 22.44 -16.24 -1.45
N LEU A 26 22.16 -17.23 -0.61
CA LEU A 26 21.18 -17.10 0.48
C LEU A 26 21.66 -16.11 1.55
N SER A 27 22.95 -16.11 1.87
CA SER A 27 23.55 -15.16 2.82
C SER A 27 23.38 -13.70 2.37
N ASN A 28 23.59 -13.43 1.07
CA ASN A 28 23.41 -12.09 0.50
C ASN A 28 21.94 -11.65 0.41
N SER A 29 20.99 -12.59 0.39
CA SER A 29 19.55 -12.27 0.36
C SER A 29 18.99 -11.78 1.71
N ASN A 30 19.70 -12.00 2.82
CA ASN A 30 19.28 -11.60 4.16
C ASN A 30 19.55 -10.11 4.51
N LEU A 31 20.05 -9.32 3.57
CA LEU A 31 20.42 -7.91 3.79
C LEU A 31 19.34 -6.88 3.46
N THR A 32 18.10 -7.31 3.24
CA THR A 32 16.96 -6.38 3.22
C THR A 32 16.08 -6.64 4.44
N SER A 33 16.46 -6.03 5.56
CA SER A 33 15.47 -5.73 6.60
C SER A 33 14.38 -4.91 5.91
N SER A 34 13.26 -5.54 5.57
CA SER A 34 12.07 -4.84 5.08
C SER A 34 11.83 -3.64 6.01
N PRO A 35 11.65 -2.42 5.48
CA PRO A 35 11.44 -1.26 6.32
C PRO A 35 10.30 -1.58 7.29
N LYS A 36 10.56 -1.39 8.58
CA LYS A 36 9.56 -1.68 9.63
C LYS A 36 8.33 -0.83 9.31
N LYS A 37 7.22 -1.49 8.94
CA LYS A 37 5.97 -0.81 8.59
C LYS A 37 5.58 0.15 9.71
N THR A 38 5.15 1.34 9.31
CA THR A 38 4.65 2.32 10.27
C THR A 38 3.31 1.84 10.85
N LEU A 39 2.93 2.33 12.04
CA LEU A 39 1.61 2.02 12.62
C LEU A 39 0.47 2.41 11.66
N LEU A 40 0.61 3.55 10.99
CA LEU A 40 -0.34 4.00 9.99
C LEU A 40 -0.46 2.99 8.85
N GLU A 41 0.66 2.54 8.29
CA GLU A 41 0.69 1.60 7.18
C GLU A 41 0.08 0.24 7.57
N ASP A 42 0.39 -0.27 8.77
CA ASP A 42 -0.16 -1.52 9.28
C ASP A 42 -1.70 -1.45 9.42
N LYS A 43 -2.19 -0.42 10.11
CA LYS A 43 -3.64 -0.22 10.31
C LYS A 43 -4.37 0.08 9.01
N SER A 44 -3.73 0.80 8.10
CA SER A 44 -4.31 1.09 6.79
C SER A 44 -4.42 -0.16 5.92
N ASN A 45 -3.43 -1.04 5.93
CA ASN A 45 -3.50 -2.32 5.22
C ASN A 45 -4.59 -3.24 5.79
N PHE A 46 -4.73 -3.24 7.12
CA PHE A 46 -5.82 -3.95 7.79
C PHE A 46 -7.20 -3.41 7.35
N CYS A 47 -7.39 -2.10 7.40
CA CYS A 47 -8.65 -1.46 6.99
C CYS A 47 -8.94 -1.61 5.50
N LEU A 48 -7.93 -1.56 4.64
CA LEU A 48 -8.07 -1.82 3.21
C LEU A 48 -8.59 -3.24 2.96
N SER A 49 -8.07 -4.23 3.68
CA SER A 49 -8.53 -5.62 3.58
C SER A 49 -10.02 -5.77 3.97
N ILE A 50 -10.49 -5.00 4.95
CA ILE A 50 -11.91 -4.97 5.35
C ILE A 50 -12.75 -4.29 4.27
N ALA A 51 -12.32 -3.13 3.78
CA ALA A 51 -13.01 -2.38 2.74
C ALA A 51 -13.16 -3.17 1.44
N GLU A 52 -12.12 -3.93 1.05
CA GLU A 52 -12.17 -4.81 -0.12
C GLU A 52 -13.16 -5.97 0.06
N LYS A 53 -13.15 -6.61 1.24
CA LYS A 53 -14.11 -7.68 1.56
C LYS A 53 -15.56 -7.18 1.56
N ALA A 54 -15.81 -5.96 2.02
CA ALA A 54 -17.15 -5.38 2.08
C ALA A 54 -17.81 -5.25 0.70
N VAL A 55 -17.01 -5.14 -0.37
CA VAL A 55 -17.51 -4.97 -1.74
C VAL A 55 -17.20 -6.14 -2.67
N ALA A 56 -16.49 -7.17 -2.20
CA ALA A 56 -15.96 -8.25 -3.03
C ALA A 56 -17.02 -9.00 -3.86
N ASN A 57 -18.24 -9.16 -3.32
CA ASN A 57 -19.33 -9.88 -3.98
C ASN A 57 -20.26 -8.96 -4.78
N ARG A 58 -19.97 -7.66 -4.87
CA ARG A 58 -20.80 -6.70 -5.62
C ARG A 58 -20.28 -6.61 -7.06
N GLN A 59 -21.19 -6.82 -8.01
CA GLN A 59 -20.92 -6.62 -9.43
C GLN A 59 -21.70 -5.41 -9.93
N ALA A 60 -21.02 -4.52 -10.64
CA ALA A 60 -21.67 -3.40 -11.31
C ALA A 60 -22.26 -3.86 -12.64
N ILE A 61 -23.58 -3.77 -12.78
CA ILE A 61 -24.31 -4.03 -14.03
C ILE A 61 -24.38 -2.75 -14.87
N VAL A 62 -24.52 -1.61 -14.20
CA VAL A 62 -24.62 -0.29 -14.81
C VAL A 62 -23.57 0.66 -14.23
N GLU A 63 -23.27 1.74 -14.96
CA GLU A 63 -22.14 2.61 -14.64
C GLU A 63 -22.26 3.28 -13.27
N PHE A 64 -23.45 3.75 -12.87
CA PHE A 64 -23.62 4.38 -11.56
C PHE A 64 -23.29 3.45 -10.38
N GLN A 65 -23.52 2.13 -10.54
CA GLN A 65 -23.21 1.14 -9.50
C GLN A 65 -21.71 1.01 -9.26
N LYS A 66 -20.87 1.32 -10.27
CA LYS A 66 -19.41 1.38 -10.06
C LYS A 66 -19.07 2.45 -9.03
N TYR A 67 -19.69 3.63 -9.14
CA TYR A 67 -19.47 4.73 -8.19
C TYR A 67 -20.06 4.44 -6.82
N GLU A 68 -21.21 3.76 -6.75
CA GLU A 68 -21.80 3.31 -5.49
C GLU A 68 -20.87 2.32 -4.74
N ILE A 69 -20.34 1.33 -5.46
CA ILE A 69 -19.39 0.36 -4.91
C ILE A 69 -18.12 1.05 -4.40
N LEU A 70 -17.57 2.00 -5.16
CA LEU A 70 -16.40 2.77 -4.73
C LEU A 70 -16.71 3.68 -3.53
N GLY A 71 -17.90 4.27 -3.49
CA GLY A 71 -18.38 5.07 -2.37
C GLY A 71 -18.45 4.26 -1.08
N ASP A 72 -19.04 3.06 -1.14
CA ASP A 72 -19.15 2.16 0.01
C ASP A 72 -17.80 1.63 0.45
N LYS A 73 -16.90 1.26 -0.48
CA LYS A 73 -15.52 0.90 -0.16
C LYS A 73 -14.83 2.03 0.61
N GLY A 74 -14.94 3.26 0.13
CA GLY A 74 -14.35 4.45 0.77
C GLY A 74 -14.97 4.77 2.12
N MET A 75 -16.29 4.57 2.30
CA MET A 75 -16.98 4.74 3.57
C MET A 75 -16.47 3.75 4.62
N VAL A 76 -16.39 2.46 4.27
CA VAL A 76 -15.88 1.40 5.16
C VAL A 76 -14.43 1.67 5.54
N MET A 77 -13.59 2.07 4.57
CA MET A 77 -12.21 2.46 4.83
C MET A 77 -12.13 3.60 5.86
N ARG A 78 -12.89 4.67 5.66
CA ARG A 78 -12.88 5.82 6.57
C ARG A 78 -13.32 5.44 7.98
N LYS A 79 -14.42 4.68 8.11
CA LYS A 79 -14.92 4.23 9.40
C LYS A 79 -13.91 3.36 10.13
N CYS A 80 -13.29 2.40 9.44
CA CYS A 80 -12.28 1.53 10.03
C CYS A 80 -11.05 2.31 10.52
N MET A 81 -10.55 3.26 9.72
CA MET A 81 -9.43 4.11 10.11
C MET A 81 -9.78 4.98 11.32
N GLU A 82 -10.99 5.52 11.33
CA GLU A 82 -11.54 6.28 12.45
C GLU A 82 -11.54 5.48 13.76
N ASP A 83 -11.99 4.22 13.70
CA ASP A 83 -12.03 3.28 14.82
C ASP A 83 -10.62 2.84 15.26
N ASN A 84 -9.63 2.92 14.38
CA ASN A 84 -8.23 2.66 14.68
C ASN A 84 -7.45 3.93 15.08
N GLY A 85 -8.15 5.03 15.39
CA GLY A 85 -7.53 6.23 15.95
C GLY A 85 -6.90 7.16 14.92
N PHE A 86 -7.31 7.10 13.66
CA PHE A 86 -6.87 8.00 12.60
C PHE A 86 -7.99 8.95 12.15
N GLU A 87 -7.63 10.12 11.65
CA GLU A 87 -8.54 11.11 11.11
C GLU A 87 -7.95 11.78 9.86
N GLU A 88 -8.81 12.49 9.12
CA GLU A 88 -8.35 13.32 7.99
C GLU A 88 -7.36 14.38 8.50
N ASN A 89 -6.29 14.57 7.75
CA ASN A 89 -5.25 15.54 8.02
C ASN A 89 -5.58 16.87 7.33
N PRO A 90 -5.92 17.94 8.06
CA PRO A 90 -6.23 19.23 7.43
C PRO A 90 -5.06 19.80 6.63
N ALA A 91 -3.82 19.50 7.02
CA ALA A 91 -2.63 19.93 6.29
C ALA A 91 -2.55 19.30 4.89
N TRP A 92 -3.13 18.11 4.70
CA TRP A 92 -3.19 17.46 3.39
C TRP A 92 -3.97 18.32 2.39
N LEU A 93 -5.11 18.88 2.80
CA LEU A 93 -5.92 19.71 1.91
C LEU A 93 -5.19 21.00 1.51
N ILE A 94 -4.50 21.64 2.47
CA ILE A 94 -3.75 22.89 2.25
C ILE A 94 -2.64 22.67 1.20
N GLU A 95 -1.85 21.60 1.34
CA GLU A 95 -0.75 21.29 0.43
C GLU A 95 -1.23 20.86 -0.97
N ASN A 96 -2.47 20.37 -1.09
CA ASN A 96 -3.05 19.95 -2.36
C ASN A 96 -3.88 21.02 -3.06
N LYS A 97 -3.96 22.24 -2.51
CA LYS A 97 -4.78 23.33 -3.08
C LYS A 97 -4.47 23.61 -4.55
N LYS A 98 -3.19 23.64 -4.92
CA LYS A 98 -2.78 23.89 -6.33
C LYS A 98 -3.29 22.80 -7.28
N ILE A 99 -3.25 21.54 -6.85
CA ILE A 99 -3.75 20.40 -7.63
C ILE A 99 -5.27 20.50 -7.79
N ILE A 100 -5.98 20.95 -6.76
CA ILE A 100 -7.43 21.20 -6.81
C ILE A 100 -7.75 22.32 -7.81
N GLU A 101 -7.04 23.45 -7.76
CA GLU A 101 -7.21 24.56 -8.70
C GLU A 101 -6.94 24.16 -10.16
N GLU A 102 -5.95 23.30 -10.40
CA GLU A 102 -5.66 22.73 -11.72
C GLU A 102 -6.82 21.81 -12.18
N LYS A 103 -7.29 20.88 -11.33
CA LYS A 103 -8.42 20.00 -11.66
C LYS A 103 -9.72 20.75 -11.97
N ILE A 104 -10.02 21.84 -11.24
CA ILE A 104 -11.19 22.69 -11.50
C ILE A 104 -11.12 23.31 -12.90
N LYS A 105 -9.95 23.83 -13.29
CA LYS A 105 -9.73 24.43 -14.62
C LYS A 105 -9.85 23.40 -15.74
N ASP A 106 -9.28 22.22 -15.55
CA ASP A 106 -9.22 21.18 -16.57
C ASP A 106 -10.55 20.46 -16.78
N SER A 107 -11.36 20.33 -15.72
CA SER A 107 -12.51 19.41 -15.71
C SER A 107 -13.87 20.10 -15.63
N GLN A 108 -13.91 21.43 -15.46
CA GLN A 108 -15.15 22.21 -15.26
C GLN A 108 -16.07 21.68 -14.13
N ILE A 109 -15.47 21.06 -13.12
CA ILE A 109 -16.18 20.56 -11.93
C ILE A 109 -16.18 21.62 -10.82
N SER A 110 -17.08 21.48 -9.85
CA SER A 110 -17.08 22.36 -8.67
C SER A 110 -15.84 22.12 -7.80
N GLU A 111 -15.50 23.11 -6.97
CA GLU A 111 -14.40 22.97 -6.00
C GLU A 111 -14.65 21.79 -5.04
N ASP A 112 -15.87 21.65 -4.54
CA ASP A 112 -16.26 20.53 -3.65
C ASP A 112 -16.09 19.17 -4.33
N GLU A 113 -16.47 19.06 -5.60
CA GLU A 113 -16.30 17.83 -6.38
C GLU A 113 -14.82 17.53 -6.63
N ALA A 114 -14.02 18.54 -6.96
CA ALA A 114 -12.58 18.39 -7.13
C ALA A 114 -11.90 17.90 -5.84
N ILE A 115 -12.29 18.46 -4.69
CA ILE A 115 -11.80 18.05 -3.37
C ILE A 115 -12.19 16.60 -3.08
N GLU A 116 -13.46 16.24 -3.20
CA GLU A 116 -13.93 14.89 -2.91
C GLU A 116 -13.30 13.83 -3.82
N ASN A 117 -13.11 14.14 -5.11
CA ASN A 117 -12.41 13.26 -6.03
C ASN A 117 -10.94 13.04 -5.60
N LEU A 118 -10.24 14.10 -5.18
CA LEU A 118 -8.86 13.98 -4.71
C LEU A 118 -8.78 13.18 -3.40
N LYS A 119 -9.74 13.37 -2.48
CA LYS A 119 -9.81 12.60 -1.23
C LYS A 119 -10.00 11.11 -1.48
N ARG A 120 -10.88 10.74 -2.44
CA ARG A 120 -11.15 9.33 -2.82
C ARG A 120 -9.89 8.58 -3.26
N GLU A 121 -8.94 9.28 -3.89
CA GLU A 121 -7.64 8.70 -4.26
C GLU A 121 -6.72 8.61 -3.03
N ALA A 122 -6.67 9.68 -2.23
CA ALA A 122 -5.73 9.82 -1.13
C ALA A 122 -6.00 8.91 0.06
N ILE A 123 -7.25 8.46 0.28
CA ILE A 123 -7.60 7.54 1.37
C ILE A 123 -6.87 6.21 1.31
N TYR A 124 -6.26 5.86 0.17
CA TYR A 124 -5.52 4.61 -0.05
C TYR A 124 -4.00 4.78 -0.11
N ILE A 125 -3.47 5.99 0.17
CA ILE A 125 -2.04 6.29 0.14
C ILE A 125 -1.51 6.35 1.58
N PHE A 126 -0.65 5.38 1.94
CA PHE A 126 -0.17 5.20 3.31
C PHE A 126 1.32 5.47 3.50
N VAL A 127 2.03 5.73 2.40
CA VAL A 127 3.47 5.94 2.39
C VAL A 127 3.76 7.32 1.83
N ASN A 128 4.61 8.06 2.53
CA ASN A 128 5.03 9.39 2.10
C ASN A 128 6.13 9.27 1.04
N LEU A 129 5.80 9.55 -0.22
CA LEU A 129 6.76 9.47 -1.33
C LEU A 129 7.51 10.78 -1.58
N LYS A 130 7.02 11.93 -1.09
CA LYS A 130 7.48 13.27 -1.51
C LYS A 130 7.53 14.31 -0.39
N ASN A 131 7.67 13.88 0.86
CA ASN A 131 7.52 14.73 2.06
C ASN A 131 6.19 15.52 2.11
N GLN A 132 5.15 15.05 1.41
CA GLN A 132 3.82 15.63 1.49
C GLN A 132 3.09 15.06 2.70
N PRO A 133 2.25 15.84 3.40
CA PRO A 133 1.38 15.30 4.43
C PRO A 133 0.56 14.15 3.83
N LEU A 134 0.36 13.07 4.60
CA LEU A 134 -0.57 12.02 4.22
C LEU A 134 -2.01 12.45 4.54
N TYR A 135 -2.97 11.87 3.84
CA TYR A 135 -4.40 12.11 4.09
C TYR A 135 -4.79 11.72 5.52
N TRP A 136 -4.19 10.65 6.05
CA TRP A 136 -4.40 10.17 7.40
C TRP A 136 -3.40 10.76 8.38
N ARG A 137 -3.88 11.17 9.55
CA ARG A 137 -3.05 11.46 10.74
C ARG A 137 -3.64 10.77 11.96
N SER A 138 -2.82 10.51 12.97
CA SER A 138 -3.32 10.05 14.27
C SER A 138 -4.24 11.10 14.88
N LYS A 139 -5.36 10.67 15.44
CA LYS A 139 -6.22 11.50 16.28
C LYS A 139 -5.41 11.96 17.48
N LYS A 140 -5.56 13.24 17.83
CA LYS A 140 -5.09 13.70 19.14
C LYS A 140 -6.05 13.12 20.18
N LEU A 141 -5.53 12.39 21.16
CA LEU A 141 -6.29 12.11 22.37
C LEU A 141 -6.47 13.45 23.06
N ASN A 142 -7.71 13.93 23.14
CA ASN A 142 -8.04 14.99 24.09
C ASN A 142 -8.06 14.31 25.47
N ASP A 143 -6.97 14.45 26.22
CA ASP A 143 -6.97 14.20 27.66
C ASP A 143 -7.77 15.29 28.40
#